data_AF-A0A968A3I7-F1
#
_entry.id   AF-A0A968A3I7-F1
#
_cell.length_a   1.000
_cell.length_b   1.000
_cell.length_c   1.000
_cell.angle_alpha   90.00
_cell.angle_beta   90.00
_cell.angle_gamma   90.00
#
_symmetry.space_group_name_H-M   'P 1'
#
loop_
_entity.id
_entity.type
_entity.pdbx_description
1 polymer ?
#
loop_
_entity_poly.entity_id
_entity_poly.type
_entity_poly.pdbx_seq_one_letter_code
_entity_poly.pdbx_strand_id
1 'polypeptide(L)'
;LNVEVANDLPLAWADGNLFERVLQNLLDNAIRFTPSEGRIIVKAHLDKSGRNWLLVSVVDSGPGIPEDIQERIFQKFTTARHEASGTGLGLAFCKMVVESHGGRIWIDNNADEG
;
A
#
# COMPACT_ATOMS: atom_id res chain seq x y z
N LEU A 1 -2.52 -14.92 -2.17
CA LEU A 1 -2.07 -13.72 -2.91
C LEU A 1 -2.64 -13.79 -4.32
N ASN A 2 -3.37 -12.76 -4.76
CA ASN A 2 -3.82 -12.60 -6.14
C ASN A 2 -3.16 -11.36 -6.76
N VAL A 3 -2.95 -11.37 -8.07
CA VAL A 3 -2.36 -10.25 -8.81
C VAL A 3 -3.28 -9.88 -9.97
N GLU A 4 -3.79 -8.66 -9.95
CA GLU A 4 -4.76 -8.12 -10.89
C GLU A 4 -4.16 -6.88 -11.57
N VAL A 5 -3.56 -7.10 -12.75
CA VAL A 5 -2.86 -6.05 -13.50
C VAL A 5 -3.56 -5.86 -14.82
N ALA A 6 -3.92 -4.61 -15.15
CA ALA A 6 -4.49 -4.27 -16.44
C ALA A 6 -3.50 -4.60 -17.57
N ASN A 7 -3.99 -5.19 -18.67
CA ASN A 7 -3.14 -5.67 -19.76
C ASN A 7 -2.45 -4.54 -20.56
N ASP A 8 -2.95 -3.31 -20.43
CA ASP A 8 -2.61 -2.14 -21.23
C ASP A 8 -1.89 -1.05 -20.41
N LEU A 9 -1.20 -1.44 -19.33
CA LEU A 9 -0.45 -0.48 -18.53
C LEU A 9 0.75 0.10 -19.30
N PRO A 10 0.89 1.43 -19.34
CA PRO A 10 2.08 2.05 -19.90
C PRO A 10 3.28 1.84 -18.98
N LEU A 11 4.48 1.98 -19.54
CA LEU A 11 5.69 2.10 -18.73
C LEU A 11 5.63 3.40 -17.91
N ALA A 12 6.03 3.31 -16.64
CA ALA A 12 6.15 4.45 -15.75
C ALA A 12 7.63 4.83 -15.54
N TRP A 13 7.91 6.12 -15.47
CA TRP A 13 9.22 6.63 -15.08
C TRP A 13 9.37 6.54 -13.56
N ALA A 14 10.14 5.58 -13.09
CA ALA A 14 10.40 5.36 -11.67
C ALA A 14 11.73 4.64 -11.44
N ASP A 15 12.28 4.79 -10.23
CA ASP A 15 13.34 3.90 -9.76
C ASP A 15 12.72 2.54 -9.36
N GLY A 16 12.99 1.52 -10.18
CA GLY A 16 12.43 0.18 -9.98
C GLY A 16 12.81 -0.47 -8.65
N ASN A 17 14.03 -0.24 -8.15
CA ASN A 17 14.47 -0.82 -6.87
C ASN A 17 13.74 -0.18 -5.69
N LEU A 18 13.53 1.14 -5.75
CA LEU A 18 12.77 1.84 -4.72
C LEU A 18 11.31 1.38 -4.71
N PHE A 19 10.68 1.22 -5.88
CA PHE A 19 9.30 0.74 -5.95
C PHE A 19 9.15 -0.75 -5.60
N GLU A 20 10.13 -1.59 -5.91
CA GLU A 20 10.18 -2.95 -5.38
C GLU A 20 10.16 -2.93 -3.85
N ARG A 21 10.96 -2.06 -3.23
CA ARG A 21 10.98 -1.91 -1.77
C ARG A 21 9.66 -1.36 -1.21
N VAL A 22 8.98 -0.46 -1.94
CA VAL A 22 7.63 0.00 -1.59
C VAL A 22 6.66 -1.18 -1.57
N LEU A 23 6.64 -1.99 -2.63
CA LEU A 23 5.76 -3.15 -2.72
C LEU A 23 6.05 -4.18 -1.63
N GLN A 24 7.32 -4.48 -1.36
CA GLN A 24 7.73 -5.36 -0.26
C GLN A 24 7.19 -4.86 1.09
N ASN A 25 7.38 -3.57 1.41
CA ASN A 25 6.89 -3.01 2.68
C ASN A 25 5.36 -3.08 2.81
N LEU A 26 4.63 -2.83 1.71
CA LEU A 26 3.16 -2.91 1.71
C LEU A 26 2.70 -4.37 1.85
N LEU A 27 3.32 -5.30 1.13
CA LEU A 27 3.01 -6.73 1.21
C LEU A 27 3.36 -7.33 2.57
N ASP A 28 4.49 -6.96 3.17
CA ASP A 28 4.87 -7.41 4.52
C ASP A 28 3.84 -6.95 5.56
N ASN A 29 3.32 -5.73 5.42
CA ASN A 29 2.24 -5.24 6.27
C ASN A 29 0.95 -6.05 6.05
N ALA A 30 0.56 -6.26 4.80
CA ALA A 30 -0.63 -7.06 4.46
C ALA A 30 -0.52 -8.49 5.02
N ILE A 31 0.60 -9.18 4.79
CA ILE A 31 0.86 -10.54 5.29
C ILE A 31 0.78 -10.59 6.82
N ARG A 32 1.33 -9.58 7.49
CA ARG A 32 1.33 -9.54 8.97
C ARG A 32 -0.06 -9.35 9.56
N PHE A 33 -0.95 -8.62 8.88
CA PHE A 33 -2.27 -8.26 9.43
C PHE A 33 -3.43 -9.08 8.85
N THR A 34 -3.21 -9.82 7.77
CA THR A 34 -4.20 -10.73 7.19
C THR A 34 -4.28 -12.02 8.01
N PRO A 35 -5.48 -12.49 8.41
CA PRO A 35 -5.64 -13.79 9.07
C PRO A 35 -5.32 -14.94 8.11
N SER A 36 -5.13 -16.16 8.63
CA SER A 36 -4.71 -17.33 7.83
C SER A 36 -5.62 -17.65 6.64
N GLU A 37 -6.93 -17.43 6.77
CA GLU A 37 -7.93 -17.63 5.70
C GLU A 37 -8.24 -16.34 4.92
N GLY A 38 -7.49 -15.27 5.18
CA GLY A 38 -7.67 -13.99 4.53
C GLY A 38 -7.06 -13.94 3.13
N ARG A 39 -7.34 -12.84 2.42
CA ARG A 39 -6.92 -12.63 1.04
C ARG A 39 -6.09 -11.36 0.94
N ILE A 40 -5.09 -11.41 0.07
CA ILE A 40 -4.26 -10.27 -0.31
C ILE A 40 -4.30 -10.17 -1.83
N ILE A 41 -4.57 -8.97 -2.36
CA ILE A 41 -4.66 -8.68 -3.79
C ILE A 41 -3.74 -7.51 -4.12
N VAL A 42 -2.89 -7.66 -5.12
CA VAL A 42 -2.15 -6.55 -5.72
C VAL A 42 -2.88 -6.12 -6.98
N LYS A 43 -3.38 -4.88 -7.01
CA LYS A 43 -4.10 -4.30 -8.16
C LYS A 43 -3.23 -3.25 -8.83
N ALA A 44 -3.20 -3.21 -10.17
CA ALA A 44 -2.58 -2.13 -10.93
C ALA A 44 -3.41 -1.77 -12.17
N HIS A 45 -3.79 -0.50 -12.30
CA HIS A 45 -4.59 0.01 -13.42
C HIS A 45 -4.35 1.51 -13.64
N LEU A 46 -4.77 2.03 -14.79
CA LEU A 46 -4.79 3.48 -15.05
C LEU A 46 -5.90 4.16 -14.24
N ASP A 47 -5.61 5.33 -13.70
CA ASP A 47 -6.59 6.17 -13.01
C ASP A 47 -7.76 6.52 -13.94
N LYS A 48 -8.98 6.22 -13.49
CA LYS A 48 -10.21 6.45 -14.26
C LYS A 48 -10.63 7.92 -14.28
N SER A 49 -10.00 8.78 -13.46
CA SER A 49 -10.31 10.22 -13.41
C SER A 49 -9.83 11.02 -14.64
N GLY A 50 -9.20 10.36 -15.61
CA GLY A 50 -8.71 10.99 -16.86
C GLY A 50 -7.32 11.61 -16.74
N ARG A 51 -6.62 11.40 -15.62
CA ARG A 51 -5.20 11.73 -15.50
C ARG A 51 -4.36 10.50 -15.86
N ASN A 52 -3.19 10.72 -16.46
CA ASN A 52 -2.24 9.64 -16.82
C ASN A 52 -1.46 9.14 -15.58
N TRP A 53 -2.18 8.57 -14.61
CA TRP A 53 -1.60 8.04 -13.38
C TRP A 53 -1.76 6.53 -13.35
N LEU A 54 -0.71 5.85 -12.92
CA LEU A 54 -0.79 4.44 -12.55
C LEU A 54 -1.25 4.35 -11.09
N LEU A 55 -2.39 3.68 -10.86
CA LEU A 55 -2.83 3.33 -9.52
C LEU A 55 -2.35 1.92 -9.18
N VAL A 56 -1.57 1.80 -8.12
CA VAL A 56 -1.11 0.52 -7.57
C VAL A 56 -1.63 0.39 -6.15
N SER A 57 -2.27 -0.73 -5.85
CA SER A 57 -2.89 -0.98 -4.55
C SER A 57 -2.49 -2.35 -4.03
N VAL A 58 -2.20 -2.42 -2.73
CA VAL A 58 -2.10 -3.68 -1.98
C VAL A 58 -3.31 -3.72 -1.06
N VAL A 59 -4.22 -4.64 -1.35
CA VAL A 59 -5.48 -4.83 -0.64
C VAL A 59 -5.36 -6.07 0.23
N ASP A 60 -5.82 -5.99 1.47
CA ASP A 60 -5.93 -7.13 2.35
C ASP A 60 -7.30 -7.22 3.03
N SER A 61 -7.66 -8.44 3.44
CA SER A 61 -8.89 -8.71 4.20
C SER A 61 -8.62 -8.83 5.71
N GLY A 62 -7.63 -8.09 6.22
CA GLY A 62 -7.33 -7.98 7.63
C GLY A 62 -8.36 -7.11 8.38
N PRO A 63 -8.11 -6.82 9.66
CA PRO A 63 -9.04 -6.06 10.52
C PRO A 63 -9.14 -4.57 10.16
N GLY A 64 -8.45 -4.10 9.12
CA GLY A 64 -8.36 -2.70 8.74
C GLY A 64 -7.47 -1.87 9.68
N ILE A 65 -7.47 -0.56 9.43
CA ILE A 65 -6.67 0.41 10.17
C ILE A 65 -7.61 1.27 11.05
N PRO A 66 -7.42 1.29 12.38
CA PRO A 66 -8.17 2.17 13.28
C PRO A 66 -8.11 3.64 12.84
N GLU A 67 -9.25 4.35 12.89
CA GLU A 67 -9.37 5.75 12.39
C GLU A 67 -8.35 6.70 13.03
N ASP A 68 -8.07 6.53 14.33
CA ASP A 68 -7.16 7.37 15.11
C ASP A 68 -5.70 7.31 14.64
N ILE A 69 -5.31 6.24 13.93
CA ILE A 69 -3.95 6.09 13.41
C ILE A 69 -3.87 6.34 11.90
N GLN A 70 -4.98 6.41 11.17
CA GLN A 70 -4.99 6.55 9.70
C GLN A 70 -4.21 7.77 9.22
N GLU A 71 -4.44 8.93 9.85
CA GLU A 71 -3.77 10.19 9.50
C GLU A 71 -2.26 10.15 9.74
N ARG A 72 -1.81 9.27 10.65
CA ARG A 72 -0.44 9.21 11.15
C ARG A 72 0.33 7.97 10.70
N ILE A 73 -0.31 7.05 9.98
CA ILE A 73 0.28 5.74 9.67
C ILE A 73 1.54 5.84 8.80
N PHE A 74 1.68 6.92 8.02
CA PHE A 74 2.88 7.23 7.23
C PHE A 74 3.93 8.04 8.00
N GLN A 75 3.70 8.41 9.26
CA GLN A 75 4.71 9.03 10.11
C GLN A 75 5.69 7.97 10.63
N LYS A 76 6.95 8.37 10.85
CA LYS A 76 7.97 7.50 11.41
C LYS A 76 7.55 7.01 12.80
N PHE A 77 7.81 5.74 13.08
CA PHE A 77 7.56 5.09 14.38
C PHE A 77 6.08 4.91 14.74
N THR A 78 5.15 5.15 13.81
CA THR A 78 3.73 4.85 14.01
C THR A 78 3.48 3.35 13.82
N THR A 79 2.78 2.73 14.79
CA THR A 79 2.38 1.32 14.73
C THR A 79 0.93 1.16 15.18
N ALA A 80 0.20 0.23 14.58
CA ALA A 80 -1.22 -0.01 14.90
C ALA A 80 -1.44 -0.81 16.18
N ARG A 81 -0.42 -1.55 16.64
CA ARG A 81 -0.45 -2.32 17.89
C ARG A 81 0.94 -2.25 18.53
N HIS A 82 0.99 -1.96 19.82
CA HIS A 82 2.22 -1.94 20.61
C HIS A 82 2.99 -3.27 20.61
N GLU A 83 2.30 -4.38 20.31
CA GLU A 83 2.87 -5.73 20.24
C GLU A 83 3.26 -6.18 18.82
N ALA A 84 2.94 -5.38 17.79
CA ALA A 84 3.32 -5.71 16.42
C ALA A 84 4.82 -5.42 16.21
N SER A 85 5.59 -6.46 15.90
CA SER A 85 7.04 -6.42 15.68
C SER A 85 7.42 -5.61 14.42
N GLY A 86 7.41 -4.28 14.52
CA GLY A 86 7.77 -3.39 13.42
C GLY A 86 8.38 -2.07 13.91
N THR A 87 9.34 -1.55 13.16
CA THR A 87 10.02 -0.28 13.48
C THR A 87 9.16 0.97 13.22
N GLY A 88 8.00 0.81 12.58
CA GLY A 88 7.16 1.93 12.11
C GLY A 88 7.83 2.77 11.02
N LEU A 89 8.85 2.25 10.32
CA LEU A 89 9.57 2.97 9.27
C LEU A 89 9.13 2.60 7.85
N GLY A 90 8.49 1.43 7.67
CA GLY A 90 8.16 0.91 6.33
C GLY A 90 7.22 1.83 5.54
N LEU A 91 6.10 2.24 6.14
CA LEU A 91 5.14 3.13 5.48
C LEU A 91 5.66 4.56 5.32
N ALA A 92 6.47 5.04 6.27
CA ALA A 92 7.16 6.32 6.12
C ALA A 92 8.14 6.31 4.92
N PHE A 93 8.84 5.20 4.70
CA PHE A 93 9.65 4.99 3.50
C PHE A 93 8.78 4.98 2.24
N CYS A 94 7.64 4.26 2.25
CA CYS A 94 6.73 4.23 1.10
C CYS A 94 6.26 5.63 0.71
N LYS A 95 5.84 6.43 1.69
CA LYS A 95 5.44 7.82 1.47
C LYS A 95 6.56 8.66 0.88
N MET A 96 7.77 8.57 1.44
CA MET A 96 8.93 9.30 0.93
C MET A 96 9.24 8.95 -0.52
N VAL A 97 9.25 7.66 -0.89
CA VAL A 97 9.52 7.22 -2.26
C VAL A 97 8.42 7.66 -3.22
N VAL A 98 7.16 7.48 -2.85
CA VAL A 98 6.04 7.85 -3.73
C VAL A 98 6.01 9.38 -3.94
N GLU A 99 6.18 10.17 -2.88
CA GLU A 99 6.20 11.64 -2.98
C GLU A 99 7.44 12.15 -3.75
N SER A 100 8.61 11.51 -3.62
CA SER A 100 9.80 11.89 -4.38
C SER A 100 9.65 11.67 -5.89
N HIS A 101 8.76 10.76 -6.29
CA HIS A 101 8.37 10.54 -7.69
C HIS A 101 7.18 11.40 -8.13
N GLY A 102 6.79 12.41 -7.32
CA GLY A 102 5.64 13.27 -7.60
C GLY A 102 4.29 12.58 -7.39
N GLY A 103 4.30 11.40 -6.79
CA GLY A 103 3.16 10.55 -6.56
C GLY A 103 2.30 10.95 -5.36
N ARG A 104 1.27 10.16 -5.08
CA ARG A 104 0.50 10.21 -3.82
C ARG A 104 0.29 8.79 -3.31
N ILE A 105 0.35 8.62 -1.99
CA ILE A 105 0.00 7.38 -1.30
C ILE A 105 -1.05 7.69 -0.24
N TRP A 106 -2.02 6.81 -0.10
CA TRP A 106 -3.07 6.89 0.90
C TRP A 106 -3.51 5.49 1.26
N ILE A 107 -4.38 5.41 2.27
CA ILE A 107 -5.07 4.19 2.65
C ILE A 107 -6.57 4.42 2.43
N ASP A 108 -7.28 3.34 2.16
CA ASP A 108 -8.73 3.32 2.15
C ASP A 108 -9.18 2.16 3.04
N ASN A 109 -10.09 2.43 3.97
CA ASN A 109 -10.68 1.36 4.76
C ASN A 109 -11.82 0.83 3.93
N ASN A 110 -11.73 -0.44 3.53
CA ASN A 110 -12.78 -1.13 2.81
C ASN A 110 -14.11 -1.10 3.55
N ALA A 111 -14.92 -0.09 3.26
CA ALA A 111 -16.30 -0.03 3.70
C ALA A 111 -17.14 -1.11 3.01
N ASP A 112 -16.74 -1.52 1.80
CA ASP A 112 -17.42 -2.53 0.99
C ASP A 112 -16.37 -3.42 0.28
N GLU A 113 -16.03 -4.57 0.87
CA GLU A 113 -15.31 -5.69 0.21
C GLU A 113 -14.03 -5.38 -0.62
N GLY A 114 -12.91 -5.00 0.01
CA GLY A 114 -11.56 -5.21 -0.58
C GLY A 114 -10.96 -4.12 -1.50
#